data_AF-A0A7D9L5U4-F1
#
_entry.id   AF-A0A7D9L5U4-F1
#
_cell.length_a   1.000
_cell.length_b   1.000
_cell.length_c   1.000
_cell.angle_alpha   90.00
_cell.angle_beta   90.00
_cell.angle_gamma   90.00
#
_symmetry.space_group_name_H-M   'P 1'
#
loop_
_entity.id
_entity.type
_entity.pdbx_description
1 polymer ?
#
loop_
_entity_poly.entity_id
_entity_poly.type
_entity_poly.pdbx_seq_one_letter_code
_entity_poly.pdbx_strand_id
1 'polypeptide(L)'
;SKPPGEYFNPGYDCLEILTQNRKAKDGYYWVDFHRPVPYKVWCDMSTDGGGYMLIGRMNDTVTWDVPSNNSTVEPFDVSQWSSVFGDIPILDFRVQVAADEQHKQIKAHWSFRFKNKRPLKKLMMVNEGGCPYNQPGVGDISYVKNLMTEEISSKDFPCSVFGAYSHPSAKLGWTMMNSCLEESCSYGFAYHHLFPVQVDFSGGFSFLAGNNSGTISDGTTAFFGCDKGKCCACYGPAGGSDIYCEKECKAKNGGTVTTNAHAWFWVRLNPPQKVWEKCMEYRTEEENGDAAWYKLVGDRNTPVKGRCGKNEAILNDGIVVVPDDVTFDNVPQITGLLTYQKDAEILRLRKTESWKVVAEEEMVKLSLSKINIF
;
A
#
# COMPACT_ATOMS: atom_id res chain seq x y z
N SER A 1 -25.67 -16.04 -7.10
CA SER A 1 -25.08 -15.75 -5.77
C SER A 1 -25.25 -14.27 -5.47
N LYS A 2 -25.36 -13.87 -4.20
CA LYS A 2 -25.29 -12.44 -3.83
C LYS A 2 -23.84 -11.95 -4.05
N PRO A 3 -23.61 -10.72 -4.52
CA PRO A 3 -22.24 -10.22 -4.67
C PRO A 3 -21.56 -10.13 -3.28
N PRO A 4 -20.24 -10.34 -3.21
CA PRO A 4 -19.50 -10.22 -1.96
C PRO A 4 -19.43 -8.76 -1.48
N GLY A 5 -19.38 -8.57 -0.16
CA GLY A 5 -19.32 -7.25 0.46
C GLY A 5 -20.68 -6.60 0.70
N GLU A 6 -21.77 -7.34 0.59
CA GLU A 6 -23.11 -6.93 1.04
C GLU A 6 -23.35 -7.33 2.51
N TYR A 7 -24.31 -6.69 3.19
CA TYR A 7 -24.60 -6.99 4.60
C TYR A 7 -24.88 -8.47 4.88
N PHE A 8 -25.60 -9.15 3.96
CA PHE A 8 -25.95 -10.57 4.07
C PHE A 8 -24.91 -11.51 3.47
N ASN A 9 -23.85 -10.98 2.88
CA ASN A 9 -22.73 -11.72 2.30
C ASN A 9 -21.45 -10.87 2.44
N PRO A 10 -21.04 -10.55 3.68
CA PRO A 10 -19.87 -9.72 3.90
C PRO A 10 -18.62 -10.46 3.44
N GLY A 11 -17.58 -9.71 3.06
CA GLY A 11 -16.25 -10.30 2.96
C GLY A 11 -15.60 -10.39 4.34
N TYR A 12 -14.55 -11.16 4.48
CA TYR A 12 -13.69 -11.11 5.65
C TYR A 12 -12.99 -9.74 5.76
N ASP A 13 -12.47 -9.24 4.65
CA ASP A 13 -11.88 -7.90 4.50
C ASP A 13 -12.11 -7.36 3.06
N CYS A 14 -11.67 -6.12 2.79
CA CYS A 14 -11.79 -5.54 1.45
C CYS A 14 -11.03 -6.35 0.38
N LEU A 15 -9.95 -7.04 0.74
CA LEU A 15 -9.17 -7.81 -0.22
C LEU A 15 -9.91 -9.07 -0.65
N GLU A 16 -10.58 -9.77 0.26
CA GLU A 16 -11.37 -10.94 -0.10
C GLU A 16 -12.48 -10.55 -1.09
N ILE A 17 -13.18 -9.44 -0.83
CA ILE A 17 -14.20 -8.90 -1.73
C ILE A 17 -13.60 -8.65 -3.11
N LEU A 18 -12.45 -7.97 -3.17
CA LEU A 18 -11.76 -7.70 -4.43
C LEU A 18 -11.28 -8.98 -5.13
N THR A 19 -10.88 -9.99 -4.37
CA THR A 19 -10.42 -11.28 -4.91
C THR A 19 -11.57 -12.04 -5.56
N GLN A 20 -12.73 -12.06 -4.91
CA GLN A 20 -13.95 -12.68 -5.41
C GLN A 20 -14.63 -11.87 -6.53
N ASN A 21 -14.49 -10.53 -6.49
CA ASN A 21 -14.98 -9.62 -7.52
C ASN A 21 -13.88 -8.65 -7.95
N ARG A 22 -13.09 -9.05 -8.94
CA ARG A 22 -11.97 -8.26 -9.48
C ARG A 22 -12.38 -6.93 -10.13
N LYS A 23 -13.67 -6.70 -10.35
CA LYS A 23 -14.24 -5.45 -10.86
C LYS A 23 -14.85 -4.58 -9.76
N ALA A 24 -14.70 -4.97 -8.48
CA ALA A 24 -15.11 -4.15 -7.35
C ALA A 24 -14.40 -2.79 -7.43
N LYS A 25 -15.18 -1.72 -7.26
CA LYS A 25 -14.68 -0.34 -7.29
C LYS A 25 -14.51 0.17 -5.86
N ASP A 26 -13.76 1.25 -5.70
CA ASP A 26 -13.68 1.95 -4.42
C ASP A 26 -15.10 2.31 -3.92
N GLY A 27 -15.33 2.18 -2.62
CA GLY A 27 -16.63 2.48 -2.04
C GLY A 27 -16.92 1.72 -0.75
N TYR A 28 -18.19 1.75 -0.36
CA TYR A 28 -18.66 1.10 0.84
C TYR A 28 -18.90 -0.39 0.64
N TYR A 29 -18.37 -1.19 1.57
CA TYR A 29 -18.61 -2.62 1.65
C TYR A 29 -18.80 -3.08 3.09
N TRP A 30 -19.43 -4.24 3.25
CA TRP A 30 -19.56 -4.91 4.53
C TRP A 30 -18.47 -5.96 4.71
N VAL A 31 -17.72 -5.85 5.81
CA VAL A 31 -16.66 -6.79 6.19
C VAL A 31 -16.89 -7.32 7.59
N ASP A 32 -16.55 -8.58 7.86
CA ASP A 32 -16.85 -9.21 9.16
C ASP A 32 -15.63 -9.49 10.03
N PHE A 33 -14.43 -9.66 9.49
CA PHE A 33 -13.26 -10.13 10.23
C PHE A 33 -13.53 -11.37 11.10
N HIS A 34 -14.44 -12.26 10.68
CA HIS A 34 -14.99 -13.38 11.46
C HIS A 34 -15.70 -12.97 12.77
N ARG A 35 -16.20 -11.73 12.86
CA ARG A 35 -17.05 -11.25 13.95
C ARG A 35 -18.52 -11.52 13.63
N PRO A 36 -19.40 -11.66 14.64
CA PRO A 36 -20.82 -11.95 14.42
C PRO A 36 -21.59 -10.86 13.68
N VAL A 37 -21.16 -9.60 13.81
CA VAL A 37 -21.81 -8.44 13.18
C VAL A 37 -20.83 -7.79 12.22
N PRO A 38 -21.17 -7.67 10.93
CA PRO A 38 -20.29 -7.04 9.96
C PRO A 38 -20.28 -5.51 10.12
N TYR A 39 -19.17 -4.90 9.74
CA TYR A 39 -18.95 -3.47 9.71
C TYR A 39 -19.03 -2.93 8.28
N LYS A 40 -19.67 -1.78 8.11
CA LYS A 40 -19.65 -1.05 6.84
C LYS A 40 -18.39 -0.18 6.79
N VAL A 41 -17.46 -0.53 5.91
CA VAL A 41 -16.15 0.14 5.76
C VAL A 41 -16.02 0.78 4.39
N TRP A 42 -15.19 1.81 4.28
CA TRP A 42 -14.77 2.34 2.98
C TRP A 42 -13.54 1.57 2.51
N CYS A 43 -13.68 0.88 1.37
CA CYS A 43 -12.62 0.14 0.72
C CYS A 43 -12.02 0.94 -0.43
N ASP A 44 -10.70 1.00 -0.48
CA ASP A 44 -9.95 1.32 -1.69
C ASP A 44 -9.57 0.01 -2.39
N MET A 45 -10.16 -0.20 -3.56
CA MET A 45 -10.04 -1.40 -4.39
C MET A 45 -9.07 -1.20 -5.56
N SER A 46 -8.46 -0.02 -5.68
CA SER A 46 -7.72 0.39 -6.87
C SER A 46 -6.23 0.61 -6.60
N THR A 47 -5.90 1.35 -5.55
CA THR A 47 -4.52 1.76 -5.27
C THR A 47 -3.65 0.58 -4.85
N ASP A 48 -2.48 0.43 -5.49
CA ASP A 48 -1.53 -0.65 -5.18
C ASP A 48 -2.18 -2.05 -5.21
N GLY A 49 -3.07 -2.25 -6.17
CA GLY A 49 -3.85 -3.48 -6.36
C GLY A 49 -5.03 -3.65 -5.40
N GLY A 50 -5.33 -2.62 -4.58
CA GLY A 50 -6.54 -2.54 -3.75
C GLY A 50 -6.52 -3.37 -2.48
N GLY A 51 -7.71 -3.50 -1.88
CA GLY A 51 -7.95 -4.24 -0.65
C GLY A 51 -7.64 -3.47 0.64
N TYR A 52 -7.54 -2.14 0.56
CA TYR A 52 -7.30 -1.28 1.72
C TYR A 52 -8.62 -0.84 2.37
N MET A 53 -8.61 -0.71 3.70
CA MET A 53 -9.70 -0.16 4.50
C MET A 53 -9.29 1.19 5.08
N LEU A 54 -10.21 2.16 5.06
CA LEU A 54 -10.01 3.43 5.74
C LEU A 54 -10.18 3.28 7.26
N ILE A 55 -9.20 3.73 8.03
CA ILE A 55 -9.20 3.64 9.50
C ILE A 55 -9.06 4.99 10.21
N GLY A 56 -8.70 6.03 9.47
CA GLY A 56 -8.52 7.36 10.03
C GLY A 56 -8.59 8.44 8.96
N ARG A 57 -9.12 9.60 9.34
CA ARG A 57 -9.14 10.81 8.51
C ARG A 57 -8.80 12.02 9.36
N MET A 58 -8.05 12.95 8.78
CA MET A 58 -7.75 14.26 9.33
C MET A 58 -8.07 15.33 8.29
N ASN A 59 -8.90 16.28 8.66
CA ASN A 59 -9.32 17.40 7.81
C ASN A 59 -8.40 18.62 7.93
N ASP A 60 -7.42 18.58 8.81
CA ASP A 60 -6.40 19.61 8.99
C ASP A 60 -5.10 18.93 9.45
N THR A 61 -4.00 19.69 9.56
CA THR A 61 -2.68 19.20 9.98
C THR A 61 -2.60 18.81 11.46
N VAL A 62 -3.74 18.80 12.15
CA VAL A 62 -3.87 18.39 13.55
C VAL A 62 -4.06 16.87 13.64
N THR A 63 -3.17 16.18 14.36
CA THR A 63 -3.23 14.73 14.53
C THR A 63 -3.73 14.32 15.92
N TRP A 64 -3.52 15.15 16.94
CA TRP A 64 -3.53 14.72 18.35
C TRP A 64 -4.83 14.96 19.11
N ASP A 65 -5.65 15.89 18.65
CA ASP A 65 -7.01 16.15 19.13
C ASP A 65 -8.06 15.37 18.33
N VAL A 66 -7.62 14.51 17.41
CA VAL A 66 -8.49 13.68 16.58
C VAL A 66 -9.01 12.52 17.42
N PRO A 67 -10.34 12.43 17.65
CA PRO A 67 -10.91 11.39 18.49
C PRO A 67 -10.76 10.02 17.85
N SER A 68 -10.80 8.98 18.67
CA SER A 68 -11.01 7.61 18.20
C SER A 68 -12.37 7.11 18.67
N ASN A 69 -13.15 6.50 17.79
CA ASN A 69 -14.49 6.02 18.09
C ASN A 69 -14.62 4.53 17.78
N ASN A 70 -15.59 3.86 18.42
CA ASN A 70 -15.97 2.48 18.09
C ASN A 70 -16.94 2.45 16.90
N SER A 71 -16.57 3.17 15.83
CA SER A 71 -17.30 3.28 14.57
C SER A 71 -16.30 3.27 13.42
N THR A 72 -16.76 2.94 12.22
CA THR A 72 -15.94 3.01 11.01
C THR A 72 -15.76 4.45 10.53
N VAL A 73 -14.76 4.68 9.68
CA VAL A 73 -14.43 6.01 9.16
C VAL A 73 -15.00 6.20 7.76
N GLU A 74 -15.57 7.37 7.51
CA GLU A 74 -16.00 7.81 6.18
C GLU A 74 -14.93 8.72 5.54
N PRO A 75 -14.73 8.64 4.21
CA PRO A 75 -13.64 9.34 3.51
C PRO A 75 -13.79 10.87 3.48
N PHE A 76 -14.98 11.42 3.71
CA PHE A 76 -15.26 12.85 3.58
C PHE A 76 -16.00 13.45 4.79
N ASP A 77 -16.14 12.69 5.87
CA ASP A 77 -16.82 13.13 7.10
C ASP A 77 -15.82 13.64 8.15
N VAL A 78 -16.26 13.91 9.38
CA VAL A 78 -15.42 14.44 10.47
C VAL A 78 -14.11 13.66 10.70
N SER A 79 -13.09 14.38 11.17
CA SER A 79 -11.81 13.79 11.56
C SER A 79 -12.01 12.80 12.70
N GLN A 80 -11.57 11.56 12.50
CA GLN A 80 -11.59 10.53 13.53
C GLN A 80 -10.65 9.39 13.15
N TRP A 81 -10.21 8.67 14.18
CA TRP A 81 -9.68 7.32 14.11
C TRP A 81 -10.78 6.31 14.44
N SER A 82 -10.56 5.05 14.06
CA SER A 82 -11.46 3.96 14.38
C SER A 82 -10.80 2.90 15.26
N SER A 83 -11.34 2.72 16.45
CA SER A 83 -10.97 1.64 17.38
C SER A 83 -11.54 0.27 16.99
N VAL A 84 -12.49 0.22 16.05
CA VAL A 84 -13.06 -1.03 15.51
C VAL A 84 -11.96 -1.96 14.96
N PHE A 85 -10.91 -1.36 14.41
CA PHE A 85 -9.83 -2.10 13.76
C PHE A 85 -8.70 -2.49 14.72
N GLY A 86 -8.78 -2.19 16.03
CA GLY A 86 -7.68 -2.36 16.98
C GLY A 86 -7.05 -3.75 17.00
N ASP A 87 -7.86 -4.80 17.00
CA ASP A 87 -7.38 -6.20 17.01
C ASP A 87 -7.06 -6.76 15.62
N ILE A 88 -7.33 -5.99 14.55
CA ILE A 88 -7.20 -6.49 13.18
C ILE A 88 -5.71 -6.67 12.83
N PRO A 89 -5.30 -7.86 12.33
CA PRO A 89 -3.90 -8.16 12.06
C PRO A 89 -3.45 -7.55 10.73
N ILE A 90 -3.02 -6.29 10.79
CA ILE A 90 -2.59 -5.52 9.62
C ILE A 90 -1.19 -5.93 9.17
N LEU A 91 -0.95 -5.84 7.86
CA LEU A 91 0.35 -6.09 7.22
C LEU A 91 0.87 -4.87 6.48
N ASP A 92 -0.03 -4.02 5.99
CA ASP A 92 0.35 -2.71 5.47
C ASP A 92 -0.41 -1.60 6.21
N PHE A 93 0.31 -0.51 6.44
CA PHE A 93 -0.23 0.76 6.89
C PHE A 93 0.10 1.80 5.82
N ARG A 94 -0.88 2.58 5.38
CA ARG A 94 -0.72 3.54 4.29
C ARG A 94 -1.22 4.91 4.73
N VAL A 95 -0.42 5.93 4.41
CA VAL A 95 -0.74 7.32 4.69
C VAL A 95 -0.79 8.09 3.38
N GLN A 96 -1.89 8.79 3.18
CA GLN A 96 -2.15 9.60 2.01
C GLN A 96 -2.42 11.02 2.48
N VAL A 97 -1.73 12.00 1.90
CA VAL A 97 -1.86 13.41 2.26
C VAL A 97 -2.15 14.23 1.00
N ALA A 98 -3.17 15.08 1.09
CA ALA A 98 -3.60 15.96 0.02
C ALA A 98 -3.72 17.41 0.49
N ALA A 99 -3.58 18.35 -0.44
CA ALA A 99 -3.80 19.77 -0.18
C ALA A 99 -5.29 20.18 -0.27
N ASP A 100 -6.18 19.26 -0.64
CA ASP A 100 -7.62 19.49 -0.78
C ASP A 100 -8.44 18.33 -0.19
N GLU A 101 -9.66 18.64 0.25
CA GLU A 101 -10.57 17.68 0.88
C GLU A 101 -11.01 16.53 -0.05
N GLN A 102 -10.96 16.77 -1.37
CA GLN A 102 -11.48 15.87 -2.39
C GLN A 102 -10.40 14.92 -2.95
N HIS A 103 -9.20 14.91 -2.34
CA HIS A 103 -8.06 14.09 -2.72
C HIS A 103 -7.57 14.31 -4.18
N LYS A 104 -7.87 15.45 -4.79
CA LYS A 104 -7.49 15.73 -6.19
C LYS A 104 -6.02 16.12 -6.32
N GLN A 105 -5.43 16.63 -5.26
CA GLN A 105 -4.06 17.11 -5.19
C GLN A 105 -3.29 16.33 -4.12
N ILE A 106 -3.10 15.04 -4.37
CA ILE A 106 -2.23 14.20 -3.55
C ILE A 106 -0.81 14.76 -3.63
N LYS A 107 -0.24 15.11 -2.47
CA LYS A 107 1.12 15.65 -2.36
C LYS A 107 2.11 14.58 -1.92
N ALA A 108 1.60 13.50 -1.36
CA ALA A 108 2.32 12.66 -0.44
C ALA A 108 1.53 11.36 -0.24
N HIS A 109 2.09 10.20 -0.60
CA HIS A 109 1.36 8.93 -0.55
C HIS A 109 2.33 7.75 -0.38
N TRP A 110 2.29 7.09 0.78
CA TRP A 110 3.20 5.99 1.08
C TRP A 110 2.49 4.81 1.72
N SER A 111 3.02 3.63 1.44
CA SER A 111 2.64 2.38 2.10
C SER A 111 3.84 1.79 2.83
N PHE A 112 3.65 1.47 4.10
CA PHE A 112 4.58 0.79 4.97
C PHE A 112 4.20 -0.69 5.02
N ARG A 113 5.04 -1.55 4.45
CA ARG A 113 4.92 -3.00 4.59
C ARG A 113 5.58 -3.42 5.89
N PHE A 114 4.87 -4.11 6.77
CA PHE A 114 5.46 -4.75 7.94
C PHE A 114 6.08 -6.11 7.62
N LYS A 115 7.07 -6.53 8.41
CA LYS A 115 7.68 -7.86 8.27
C LYS A 115 6.70 -8.97 8.69
N ASN A 116 5.94 -8.71 9.75
CA ASN A 116 4.95 -9.63 10.28
C ASN A 116 3.61 -8.92 10.47
N LYS A 117 2.52 -9.69 10.45
CA LYS A 117 1.22 -9.16 10.83
C LYS A 117 1.21 -8.81 12.31
N ARG A 118 0.55 -7.71 12.65
CA ARG A 118 0.30 -7.32 14.04
C ARG A 118 -1.06 -6.63 14.18
N PRO A 119 -1.69 -6.69 15.36
CA PRO A 119 -2.88 -5.89 15.64
C PRO A 119 -2.61 -4.40 15.41
N LEU A 120 -3.58 -3.66 14.85
CA LEU A 120 -3.48 -2.21 14.66
C LEU A 120 -3.22 -1.46 15.98
N LYS A 121 -3.73 -1.94 17.11
CA LYS A 121 -3.44 -1.38 18.45
C LYS A 121 -1.97 -1.45 18.86
N LYS A 122 -1.14 -2.15 18.09
CA LYS A 122 0.32 -2.19 18.23
C LYS A 122 1.02 -1.50 17.07
N LEU A 123 0.39 -0.47 16.49
CA LEU A 123 0.95 0.28 15.38
C LEU A 123 2.26 0.97 15.77
N MET A 124 2.28 1.61 16.95
CA MET A 124 3.45 2.27 17.50
C MET A 124 4.29 1.29 18.33
N MET A 125 5.61 1.33 18.13
CA MET A 125 6.62 0.49 18.77
C MET A 125 7.73 1.36 19.37
N VAL A 126 8.36 0.88 20.44
CA VAL A 126 9.54 1.50 21.04
C VAL A 126 10.49 0.42 21.53
N ASN A 127 11.81 0.63 21.34
CA ASN A 127 12.84 -0.34 21.72
C ASN A 127 12.67 -1.74 21.07
N GLU A 128 11.92 -1.80 19.97
CA GLU A 128 11.63 -3.01 19.20
C GLU A 128 11.29 -2.62 17.75
N GLY A 129 11.27 -3.60 16.84
CA GLY A 129 10.95 -3.35 15.43
C GLY A 129 11.92 -2.40 14.71
N GLY A 130 13.09 -2.14 15.31
CA GLY A 130 14.07 -1.16 14.84
C GLY A 130 13.76 0.30 15.23
N CYS A 131 12.76 0.55 16.06
CA CYS A 131 12.55 1.86 16.68
C CYS A 131 13.47 2.01 17.92
N PRO A 132 14.23 3.12 18.04
CA PRO A 132 15.08 3.37 19.20
C PRO A 132 14.30 3.50 20.52
N TYR A 133 14.98 3.35 21.66
CA TYR A 133 14.35 3.42 22.99
C TYR A 133 13.71 4.79 23.30
N ASN A 134 14.20 5.87 22.68
CA ASN A 134 13.78 7.24 22.93
C ASN A 134 12.88 7.82 21.82
N GLN A 135 12.58 7.04 20.78
CA GLN A 135 11.90 7.50 19.56
C GLN A 135 10.87 6.46 19.13
N PRO A 136 9.69 6.45 19.77
CA PRO A 136 8.59 5.59 19.37
C PRO A 136 8.12 5.92 17.95
N GLY A 137 7.65 4.90 17.24
CA GLY A 137 7.21 5.07 15.87
C GLY A 137 6.56 3.83 15.26
N VAL A 138 6.17 3.93 13.99
CA VAL A 138 5.72 2.78 13.22
C VAL A 138 6.95 1.92 12.89
N GLY A 139 7.18 0.88 13.67
CA GLY A 139 8.32 -0.03 13.54
C GLY A 139 8.02 -1.31 12.76
N ASP A 140 8.98 -2.23 12.74
CA ASP A 140 8.96 -3.53 12.07
C ASP A 140 8.67 -3.45 10.57
N ILE A 141 9.14 -2.37 9.94
CA ILE A 141 8.95 -2.13 8.52
C ILE A 141 9.90 -3.02 7.73
N SER A 142 9.36 -3.74 6.74
CA SER A 142 10.11 -4.48 5.74
C SER A 142 10.52 -3.61 4.56
N TYR A 143 9.62 -2.75 4.10
CA TYR A 143 9.91 -1.75 3.07
C TYR A 143 8.86 -0.64 3.06
N VAL A 144 9.24 0.51 2.52
CA VAL A 144 8.33 1.62 2.25
C VAL A 144 8.19 1.79 0.75
N LYS A 145 6.96 1.87 0.26
CA LYS A 145 6.63 2.13 -1.14
C LYS A 145 6.08 3.55 -1.27
N ASN A 146 6.64 4.34 -2.18
CA ASN A 146 6.05 5.61 -2.60
C ASN A 146 4.99 5.32 -3.65
N LEU A 147 3.73 5.59 -3.32
CA LEU A 147 2.58 5.33 -4.18
C LEU A 147 2.34 6.43 -5.21
N MET A 148 3.07 7.54 -5.16
CA MET A 148 3.09 8.54 -6.23
C MET A 148 3.96 8.09 -7.41
N THR A 149 5.00 7.28 -7.16
CA THR A 149 5.90 6.75 -8.20
C THR A 149 5.76 5.24 -8.40
N GLU A 150 5.01 4.57 -7.53
CA GLU A 150 4.88 3.12 -7.43
C GLU A 150 6.19 2.36 -7.18
N GLU A 151 7.23 3.04 -6.71
CA GLU A 151 8.53 2.45 -6.43
C GLU A 151 8.76 2.14 -4.95
N ILE A 152 9.56 1.10 -4.67
CA ILE A 152 10.05 0.85 -3.32
C ILE A 152 11.12 1.89 -3.01
N SER A 153 10.81 2.81 -2.10
CA SER A 153 11.68 3.91 -1.73
C SER A 153 12.80 3.49 -0.78
N SER A 154 12.55 2.49 0.08
CA SER A 154 13.58 1.94 0.95
C SER A 154 13.21 0.56 1.49
N LYS A 155 14.22 -0.30 1.67
CA LYS A 155 14.15 -1.55 2.44
C LYS A 155 14.90 -1.47 3.78
N ASP A 156 15.69 -0.41 3.96
CA ASP A 156 16.56 -0.18 5.13
C ASP A 156 15.97 0.88 6.08
N PHE A 157 14.64 1.02 6.07
CA PHE A 157 13.90 2.00 6.86
C PHE A 157 13.03 1.26 7.89
N PRO A 158 13.58 0.89 9.07
CA PRO A 158 12.88 -0.01 9.98
C PRO A 158 11.84 0.69 10.86
N CYS A 159 11.91 2.02 11.03
CA CYS A 159 11.02 2.80 11.90
C CYS A 159 10.69 4.18 11.33
N SER A 160 9.40 4.53 11.26
CA SER A 160 8.90 5.90 11.06
C SER A 160 8.59 6.53 12.41
N VAL A 161 9.40 7.50 12.84
CA VAL A 161 9.31 8.08 14.19
C VAL A 161 8.09 9.00 14.30
N PHE A 162 7.29 8.78 15.33
CA PHE A 162 6.05 9.50 15.58
C PHE A 162 6.22 10.72 16.50
N GLY A 163 7.10 10.60 17.49
CA GLY A 163 7.29 11.62 18.52
C GLY A 163 8.35 11.23 19.54
N ALA A 164 8.44 12.00 20.63
CA ALA A 164 9.37 11.73 21.72
C ALA A 164 8.87 10.59 22.62
N TYR A 165 9.79 9.88 23.26
CA TYR A 165 9.45 8.85 24.23
C TYR A 165 8.81 9.44 25.50
N SER A 166 7.68 8.86 25.87
CA SER A 166 7.05 8.94 27.18
C SER A 166 7.03 7.55 27.82
N HIS A 167 7.23 7.48 29.13
CA HIS A 167 7.18 6.20 29.84
C HIS A 167 5.76 5.60 29.76
N PRO A 168 5.58 4.28 29.49
CA PRO A 168 4.26 3.70 29.28
C PRO A 168 3.25 3.93 30.41
N SER A 169 3.72 3.97 31.66
CA SER A 169 2.86 4.25 32.82
C SER A 169 2.27 5.67 32.81
N ALA A 170 2.87 6.61 32.08
CA ALA A 170 2.34 7.96 31.94
C ALA A 170 1.08 7.98 31.06
N LYS A 171 0.89 6.96 30.21
CA LYS A 171 -0.19 6.90 29.21
C LYS A 171 -0.27 8.23 28.44
N LEU A 172 0.81 8.61 27.79
CA LEU A 172 0.92 9.82 26.96
C LEU A 172 1.50 9.49 25.58
N GLY A 173 1.19 10.31 24.59
CA GLY A 173 1.80 10.23 23.25
C GLY A 173 1.56 8.89 22.57
N TRP A 174 2.64 8.21 22.17
CA TRP A 174 2.57 6.95 21.42
C TRP A 174 1.78 5.83 22.13
N THR A 175 1.87 5.75 23.47
CA THR A 175 1.09 4.76 24.24
C THR A 175 -0.40 5.03 24.18
N MET A 176 -0.79 6.30 24.22
CA MET A 176 -2.18 6.69 24.04
C MET A 176 -2.65 6.47 22.62
N MET A 177 -1.82 6.69 21.60
CA MET A 177 -2.19 6.37 20.22
C MET A 177 -2.58 4.89 20.10
N ASN A 178 -1.73 3.98 20.60
CA ASN A 178 -2.05 2.55 20.63
C ASN A 178 -3.33 2.24 21.42
N SER A 179 -3.50 2.86 22.59
CA SER A 179 -4.72 2.72 23.41
C SER A 179 -5.97 3.21 22.68
N CYS A 180 -5.89 4.32 21.95
CA CYS A 180 -6.99 4.89 21.19
C CYS A 180 -7.27 4.10 19.91
N LEU A 181 -6.31 3.34 19.39
CA LEU A 181 -6.56 2.37 18.33
C LEU A 181 -7.23 1.09 18.86
N GLU A 182 -7.09 0.79 20.15
CA GLU A 182 -7.77 -0.34 20.82
C GLU A 182 -9.18 0.02 21.30
N GLU A 183 -9.34 1.21 21.89
CA GLU A 183 -10.56 1.67 22.54
C GLU A 183 -10.89 3.11 22.16
N SER A 184 -12.13 3.54 22.39
CA SER A 184 -12.55 4.91 22.05
C SER A 184 -11.87 5.95 22.93
N CYS A 185 -11.45 7.06 22.32
CA CYS A 185 -10.84 8.22 22.94
C CYS A 185 -11.54 9.49 22.44
N SER A 186 -12.39 10.11 23.26
CA SER A 186 -13.22 11.26 22.86
C SER A 186 -12.42 12.53 22.55
N TYR A 187 -11.23 12.70 23.12
CA TYR A 187 -10.40 13.89 22.95
C TYR A 187 -9.17 13.66 22.08
N GLY A 188 -8.94 12.43 21.62
CA GLY A 188 -7.70 12.05 20.91
C GLY A 188 -6.55 11.68 21.84
N PHE A 189 -5.42 11.31 21.24
CA PHE A 189 -4.31 10.66 21.95
C PHE A 189 -3.42 11.61 22.77
N ALA A 190 -3.46 12.93 22.52
CA ALA A 190 -2.68 13.89 23.31
C ALA A 190 -3.37 14.32 24.61
N TYR A 191 -4.58 13.84 24.87
CA TYR A 191 -5.34 14.25 26.04
C TYR A 191 -5.25 13.19 27.14
N HIS A 192 -5.33 13.68 28.38
CA HIS A 192 -5.40 12.80 29.52
C HIS A 192 -6.68 11.94 29.47
N HIS A 193 -6.54 10.63 29.69
CA HIS A 193 -7.63 9.66 29.58
C HIS A 193 -8.88 9.94 30.45
N LEU A 194 -8.73 10.71 31.55
CA LEU A 194 -9.85 11.07 32.45
C LEU A 194 -10.28 12.54 32.38
N PHE A 195 -9.42 13.43 31.87
CA PHE A 195 -9.63 14.86 31.98
C PHE A 195 -9.36 15.51 30.62
N PRO A 196 -10.13 16.53 30.20
CA PRO A 196 -9.95 17.22 28.93
C PRO A 196 -8.74 18.18 28.98
N VAL A 197 -7.57 17.66 29.34
CA VAL A 197 -6.31 18.39 29.45
C VAL A 197 -5.34 17.79 28.44
N GLN A 198 -4.87 18.62 27.52
CA GLN A 198 -3.82 18.25 26.57
C GLN A 198 -2.48 18.16 27.30
N VAL A 199 -1.80 17.03 27.11
CA VAL A 199 -0.58 16.62 27.81
C VAL A 199 0.56 16.26 26.84
N ASP A 200 0.27 16.15 25.55
CA ASP A 200 1.25 16.03 24.48
C ASP A 200 0.98 17.04 23.36
N PHE A 201 2.03 17.59 22.76
CA PHE A 201 1.97 18.62 21.71
C PHE A 201 2.78 18.22 20.48
N SER A 202 3.25 16.97 20.44
CA SER A 202 3.96 16.41 19.29
C SER A 202 3.26 15.12 18.85
N GLY A 203 3.32 14.86 17.56
CA GLY A 203 2.70 13.69 16.96
C GLY A 203 2.53 13.89 15.48
N GLY A 204 3.24 13.11 14.69
CA GLY A 204 3.14 13.20 13.25
C GLY A 204 3.72 11.98 12.58
N PHE A 205 3.37 11.81 11.32
CA PHE A 205 3.92 10.75 10.49
C PHE A 205 5.02 11.37 9.64
N SER A 206 6.25 10.93 9.90
CA SER A 206 7.40 11.26 9.08
C SER A 206 7.59 10.22 7.98
N PHE A 207 8.01 10.69 6.82
CA PHE A 207 8.24 9.86 5.65
C PHE A 207 9.69 10.06 5.22
N LEU A 208 10.52 9.03 5.41
CA LEU A 208 11.86 8.82 4.83
C LEU A 208 12.77 10.07 4.73
N ALA A 209 13.89 10.14 5.45
CA ALA A 209 15.12 10.58 4.80
C ALA A 209 16.36 9.96 5.40
N GLY A 210 17.33 9.67 4.54
CA GLY A 210 18.69 9.27 4.89
C GLY A 210 18.84 7.89 5.55
N ASN A 211 20.01 7.29 5.37
CA ASN A 211 20.34 5.99 5.96
C ASN A 211 20.37 6.11 7.50
N ASN A 212 19.41 5.44 8.16
CA ASN A 212 19.49 4.85 9.51
C ASN A 212 18.69 5.43 10.68
N SER A 213 17.85 6.48 10.57
CA SER A 213 17.06 6.88 11.76
C SER A 213 15.66 7.44 11.59
N GLY A 214 15.20 7.86 10.40
CA GLY A 214 13.77 8.16 10.17
C GLY A 214 13.13 9.19 11.12
N THR A 215 13.95 10.02 11.78
CA THR A 215 13.47 11.11 12.63
C THR A 215 13.31 12.38 11.82
N ILE A 216 12.37 13.25 12.21
CA ILE A 216 12.33 14.63 11.72
C ILE A 216 13.62 15.41 12.04
N SER A 217 14.45 14.92 12.97
CA SER A 217 15.78 15.48 13.25
C SER A 217 16.78 15.33 12.11
N ASP A 218 16.66 14.24 11.36
CA ASP A 218 17.60 13.87 10.30
C ASP A 218 17.08 14.33 8.93
N GLY A 219 15.91 14.97 8.91
CA GLY A 219 15.20 15.35 7.72
C GLY A 219 14.25 14.27 7.24
N THR A 220 13.19 14.65 6.53
CA THR A 220 12.21 13.73 5.95
C THR A 220 11.79 14.22 4.56
N THR A 221 11.42 13.30 3.67
CA THR A 221 10.87 13.59 2.34
C THR A 221 9.48 14.21 2.48
N ALA A 222 8.76 13.82 3.52
CA ALA A 222 7.55 14.49 3.93
C ALA A 222 7.28 14.32 5.42
N PHE A 223 6.35 15.12 5.92
CA PHE A 223 5.87 15.09 7.28
C PHE A 223 4.40 15.54 7.32
N PHE A 224 3.60 14.91 8.18
CA PHE A 224 2.25 15.35 8.47
C PHE A 224 1.97 15.23 9.96
N GLY A 225 1.68 16.36 10.62
CA GLY A 225 1.35 16.42 12.04
C GLY A 225 2.06 17.57 12.73
N CYS A 226 2.45 17.39 14.01
CA CYS A 226 3.14 18.44 14.76
C CYS A 226 4.42 18.00 15.42
N ASP A 227 5.35 18.95 15.43
CA ASP A 227 6.61 18.87 16.13
C ASP A 227 6.72 20.08 17.06
N LYS A 228 6.75 19.82 18.38
CA LYS A 228 6.84 20.84 19.43
C LYS A 228 5.75 21.92 19.33
N GLY A 229 4.51 21.52 19.09
CA GLY A 229 3.36 22.42 19.00
C GLY A 229 3.26 23.20 17.68
N LYS A 230 4.12 22.95 16.70
CA LYS A 230 4.02 23.51 15.34
C LYS A 230 3.52 22.47 14.38
N CYS A 231 2.49 22.83 13.62
CA CYS A 231 1.64 21.90 12.91
C CYS A 231 1.64 22.18 11.42
N CYS A 232 1.90 21.15 10.64
CA CYS A 232 2.01 21.27 9.20
C CYS A 232 1.92 19.93 8.48
N ALA A 233 1.64 20.05 7.19
CA ALA A 233 2.10 19.12 6.19
C ALA A 233 3.31 19.72 5.48
N CYS A 234 4.39 18.96 5.42
CA CYS A 234 5.56 19.30 4.61
C CYS A 234 5.82 18.17 3.62
N TYR A 235 6.15 18.51 2.38
CA TYR A 235 6.43 17.53 1.34
C TYR A 235 7.35 18.11 0.26
N GLY A 236 8.16 17.23 -0.33
CA GLY A 236 8.97 17.53 -1.50
C GLY A 236 8.16 17.66 -2.80
N PRO A 237 8.85 17.98 -3.92
CA PRO A 237 8.27 17.83 -5.24
C PRO A 237 7.85 16.37 -5.50
N ALA A 238 6.85 16.18 -6.36
CA ALA A 238 6.35 14.86 -6.71
C ALA A 238 7.48 13.94 -7.22
N GLY A 239 7.63 12.77 -6.60
CA GLY A 239 8.69 11.81 -6.92
C GLY A 239 10.07 12.14 -6.35
N GLY A 240 10.23 13.25 -5.62
CA GLY A 240 11.45 13.58 -4.91
C GLY A 240 11.75 12.62 -3.75
N SER A 241 13.03 12.37 -3.48
CA SER A 241 13.51 11.48 -2.42
C SER A 241 14.56 12.13 -1.50
N ASP A 242 14.76 13.45 -1.63
CA ASP A 242 15.69 14.20 -0.78
C ASP A 242 15.05 14.53 0.59
N ILE A 243 15.84 15.16 1.47
CA ILE A 243 15.40 15.81 2.70
C ILE A 243 14.69 17.12 2.34
N TYR A 244 13.37 17.14 2.49
CA TYR A 244 12.55 18.33 2.21
C TYR A 244 12.00 18.99 3.46
N CYS A 245 11.91 18.24 4.56
CA CYS A 245 11.20 18.63 5.77
C CYS A 245 12.11 18.42 6.98
N GLU A 246 12.31 19.48 7.76
CA GLU A 246 13.08 19.49 9.00
C GLU A 246 12.17 19.80 10.20
N LYS A 247 12.74 19.74 11.40
CA LYS A 247 12.07 20.06 12.68
C LYS A 247 11.26 21.35 12.61
N GLU A 248 10.18 21.38 13.39
CA GLU A 248 9.34 22.56 13.56
C GLU A 248 8.76 23.09 12.25
N CYS A 249 8.42 22.19 11.33
CA CYS A 249 7.79 22.51 10.05
C CYS A 249 8.64 23.40 9.13
N LYS A 250 9.94 23.14 9.06
CA LYS A 250 10.85 23.87 8.17
C LYS A 250 11.05 23.13 6.85
N ALA A 251 10.97 23.86 5.74
CA ALA A 251 11.30 23.32 4.42
C ALA A 251 12.78 23.48 4.07
N LYS A 252 13.29 22.53 3.27
CA LYS A 252 14.63 22.53 2.68
C LYS A 252 14.62 21.89 1.29
N ASN A 253 15.66 22.10 0.48
CA ASN A 253 15.85 21.48 -0.83
C ASN A 253 14.61 21.56 -1.76
N GLY A 254 13.84 22.65 -1.69
CA GLY A 254 12.61 22.84 -2.48
C GLY A 254 11.34 22.22 -1.88
N GLY A 255 11.37 21.80 -0.60
CA GLY A 255 10.20 21.38 0.15
C GLY A 255 9.15 22.48 0.28
N THR A 256 7.89 22.08 0.36
CA THR A 256 6.74 22.95 0.56
C THR A 256 6.11 22.65 1.91
N VAL A 257 5.74 23.69 2.67
CA VAL A 257 5.03 23.58 3.95
C VAL A 257 3.67 24.23 3.81
N THR A 258 2.63 23.55 4.27
CA THR A 258 1.27 24.08 4.42
C THR A 258 0.73 23.75 5.79
N THR A 259 -0.10 24.62 6.33
CA THR A 259 -0.85 24.37 7.57
C THR A 259 -2.22 23.78 7.31
N ASN A 260 -2.74 23.89 6.09
CA ASN A 260 -4.01 23.29 5.70
C ASN A 260 -3.72 22.12 4.76
N ALA A 261 -3.93 20.90 5.27
CA ALA A 261 -3.80 19.66 4.52
C ALA A 261 -4.66 18.58 5.16
N HIS A 262 -5.03 17.61 4.35
CA HIS A 262 -5.89 16.51 4.76
C HIS A 262 -5.11 15.20 4.67
N ALA A 263 -5.36 14.29 5.61
CA ALA A 263 -4.73 12.98 5.61
C ALA A 263 -5.73 11.84 5.76
N TRP A 264 -5.45 10.73 5.08
CA TRP A 264 -6.19 9.48 5.18
C TRP A 264 -5.24 8.35 5.53
N PHE A 265 -5.70 7.53 6.46
CA PHE A 265 -4.95 6.42 7.03
C PHE A 265 -5.65 5.13 6.69
N TRP A 266 -4.89 4.22 6.10
CA TRP A 266 -5.41 3.02 5.50
C TRP A 266 -4.65 1.80 5.99
N VAL A 267 -5.32 0.65 6.05
CA VAL A 267 -4.68 -0.62 6.36
C VAL A 267 -5.16 -1.72 5.44
N ARG A 268 -4.33 -2.74 5.25
CA ARG A 268 -4.75 -4.04 4.70
C ARG A 268 -4.09 -5.18 5.44
N LEU A 269 -4.80 -6.31 5.53
CA LEU A 269 -4.34 -7.50 6.24
C LEU A 269 -3.37 -8.33 5.39
N ASN A 270 -3.52 -8.26 4.07
CA ASN A 270 -2.69 -8.96 3.10
C ASN A 270 -2.55 -8.07 1.85
N PRO A 271 -1.44 -8.17 1.10
CA PRO A 271 -1.44 -7.68 -0.27
C PRO A 271 -2.39 -8.51 -1.13
N PRO A 272 -2.92 -7.92 -2.23
CA PRO A 272 -3.49 -8.72 -3.28
C PRO A 272 -2.49 -9.77 -3.75
N GLN A 273 -2.97 -11.01 -3.92
CA GLN A 273 -2.15 -12.05 -4.55
C GLN A 273 -1.73 -11.54 -5.92
N LYS A 274 -0.45 -11.24 -6.05
CA LYS A 274 0.17 -11.06 -7.36
C LYS A 274 0.24 -12.44 -7.97
N VAL A 275 -0.74 -12.75 -8.81
CA VAL A 275 -0.70 -13.92 -9.69
C VAL A 275 0.55 -13.85 -10.62
N TRP A 276 1.22 -12.70 -10.68
CA TRP A 276 2.27 -12.34 -11.64
C TRP A 276 3.67 -12.07 -11.07
N GLU A 277 4.05 -12.49 -9.85
CA GLU A 277 5.47 -12.43 -9.42
C GLU A 277 6.37 -13.50 -10.08
N LYS A 278 6.06 -13.94 -11.30
CA LYS A 278 6.92 -14.87 -12.04
C LYS A 278 7.83 -14.08 -12.98
N CYS A 279 9.12 -14.11 -12.67
CA CYS A 279 10.16 -13.62 -13.56
C CYS A 279 10.21 -14.54 -14.78
N MET A 280 9.95 -14.01 -15.97
CA MET A 280 10.09 -14.75 -17.24
C MET A 280 11.39 -14.30 -17.91
N GLU A 281 12.38 -15.20 -18.01
CA GLU A 281 13.61 -14.94 -18.73
C GLU A 281 13.55 -15.45 -20.17
N TYR A 282 14.14 -14.70 -21.08
CA TYR A 282 14.30 -15.10 -22.47
C TYR A 282 15.67 -14.65 -22.99
N ARG A 283 16.14 -15.33 -24.03
CA ARG A 283 17.40 -15.01 -24.70
C ARG A 283 17.07 -14.52 -26.11
N THR A 284 17.64 -13.39 -26.49
CA THR A 284 17.50 -12.83 -27.84
C THR A 284 18.85 -12.30 -28.31
N GLU A 285 19.04 -12.24 -29.62
CA GLU A 285 20.19 -11.57 -30.24
C GLU A 285 19.98 -10.05 -30.19
N GLU A 286 21.00 -9.33 -29.75
CA GLU A 286 21.09 -7.87 -29.79
C GLU A 286 21.57 -7.42 -31.18
N GLU A 287 21.35 -6.14 -31.53
CA GLU A 287 21.71 -5.59 -32.86
C GLU A 287 23.20 -5.73 -33.21
N ASN A 288 24.06 -5.94 -32.21
CA ASN A 288 25.48 -6.18 -32.36
C ASN A 288 25.83 -7.66 -32.68
N GLY A 289 24.83 -8.54 -32.78
CA GLY A 289 24.99 -9.98 -33.03
C GLY A 289 25.25 -10.82 -31.78
N ASP A 290 25.34 -10.22 -30.59
CA ASP A 290 25.53 -10.95 -29.35
C ASP A 290 24.19 -11.40 -28.76
N ALA A 291 24.14 -12.63 -28.24
CA ALA A 291 22.95 -13.13 -27.56
C ALA A 291 22.94 -12.70 -26.08
N ALA A 292 21.94 -11.93 -25.68
CA ALA A 292 21.76 -11.48 -24.30
C ALA A 292 20.50 -12.07 -23.64
N TRP A 293 20.57 -12.21 -22.32
CA TRP A 293 19.42 -12.59 -21.50
C TRP A 293 18.65 -11.35 -21.08
N TYR A 294 17.33 -11.45 -21.14
CA TYR A 294 16.39 -10.47 -20.65
C TYR A 294 15.38 -11.14 -19.73
N LYS A 295 14.77 -10.35 -18.86
CA LYS A 295 13.70 -10.76 -17.96
C LYS A 295 12.54 -9.78 -17.99
N LEU A 296 11.33 -10.32 -17.92
CA LEU A 296 10.10 -9.61 -17.60
C LEU A 296 9.75 -9.91 -16.13
N VAL A 297 9.43 -8.88 -15.37
CA VAL A 297 9.20 -8.99 -13.91
C VAL A 297 7.87 -8.33 -13.59
N GLY A 298 6.93 -9.10 -13.04
CA GLY A 298 5.63 -8.57 -12.64
C GLY A 298 4.76 -8.20 -13.84
N ASP A 299 4.23 -6.98 -13.80
CA ASP A 299 3.43 -6.30 -14.81
C ASP A 299 4.27 -5.42 -15.75
N ARG A 300 5.60 -5.39 -15.60
CA ARG A 300 6.47 -4.62 -16.49
C ARG A 300 6.42 -5.21 -17.90
N ASN A 301 5.98 -4.38 -18.83
CA ASN A 301 5.98 -4.61 -20.27
C ASN A 301 7.34 -4.29 -20.93
N THR A 302 8.29 -3.68 -20.20
CA THR A 302 9.64 -3.41 -20.69
C THR A 302 10.63 -4.48 -20.20
N PRO A 303 11.33 -5.17 -21.11
CA PRO A 303 12.36 -6.14 -20.75
C PRO A 303 13.53 -5.51 -20.01
N VAL A 304 14.06 -6.21 -19.00
CA VAL A 304 15.27 -5.80 -18.26
C VAL A 304 16.39 -6.79 -18.58
N LYS A 305 17.59 -6.32 -18.91
CA LYS A 305 18.75 -7.19 -19.18
C LYS A 305 19.12 -8.00 -17.92
N GLY A 306 19.34 -9.31 -18.07
CA GLY A 306 19.70 -10.24 -17.00
C GLY A 306 18.78 -11.45 -16.87
N ARG A 307 19.08 -12.30 -15.88
CA ARG A 307 18.38 -13.58 -15.61
C ARG A 307 17.49 -13.51 -14.37
N CYS A 308 16.58 -14.48 -14.26
CA CYS A 308 15.79 -14.73 -13.06
C CYS A 308 16.64 -15.41 -11.97
N GLY A 309 16.20 -15.35 -10.70
CA GLY A 309 16.94 -15.91 -9.56
C GLY A 309 17.05 -17.45 -9.62
N LYS A 310 18.18 -18.01 -9.15
CA LYS A 310 18.58 -19.41 -9.41
C LYS A 310 17.80 -20.51 -8.65
N ASN A 311 16.89 -20.20 -7.74
CA ASN A 311 16.31 -21.18 -6.81
C ASN A 311 14.78 -21.36 -6.89
N GLU A 312 14.12 -20.93 -7.97
CA GLU A 312 12.66 -21.07 -8.11
C GLU A 312 12.29 -21.73 -9.45
N ALA A 313 11.19 -22.48 -9.45
CA ALA A 313 10.63 -23.05 -10.67
C ALA A 313 10.28 -21.93 -11.67
N ILE A 314 10.90 -21.97 -12.85
CA ILE A 314 10.60 -21.05 -13.95
C ILE A 314 9.35 -21.56 -14.65
N LEU A 315 8.19 -20.96 -14.35
CA LEU A 315 6.95 -21.19 -15.09
C LEU A 315 6.85 -20.17 -16.23
N ASN A 316 6.94 -20.65 -17.47
CA ASN A 316 6.63 -19.87 -18.67
C ASN A 316 5.11 -19.83 -18.87
N ASP A 317 4.40 -19.20 -17.93
CA ASP A 317 2.94 -19.07 -17.97
C ASP A 317 2.55 -17.66 -18.39
N GLY A 318 2.38 -17.45 -19.69
CA GLY A 318 1.82 -16.21 -20.23
C GLY A 318 1.12 -16.48 -21.55
N ILE A 319 -0.10 -15.97 -21.70
CA ILE A 319 -0.81 -15.88 -22.98
C ILE A 319 -0.69 -14.45 -23.47
N VAL A 320 0.03 -14.23 -24.57
CA VAL A 320 0.07 -12.94 -25.28
C VAL A 320 -1.11 -12.91 -26.24
N VAL A 321 -2.01 -11.94 -26.07
CA VAL A 321 -3.15 -11.76 -26.96
C VAL A 321 -2.79 -10.74 -28.03
N VAL A 322 -2.73 -11.17 -29.29
CA VAL A 322 -2.43 -10.31 -30.44
C VAL A 322 -3.69 -10.09 -31.30
N PRO A 323 -3.89 -8.88 -31.84
CA PRO A 323 -5.04 -8.60 -32.69
C PRO A 323 -4.93 -9.31 -34.05
N ASP A 324 -3.80 -9.15 -34.74
CA ASP A 324 -3.60 -9.49 -36.16
C ASP A 324 -2.26 -10.18 -36.41
N ASP A 325 -2.02 -10.60 -37.66
CA ASP A 325 -0.77 -11.24 -38.10
C ASP A 325 0.44 -10.30 -37.98
N VAL A 326 0.26 -9.00 -38.26
CA VAL A 326 1.34 -8.01 -38.20
C VAL A 326 1.88 -7.89 -36.78
N THR A 327 0.99 -7.90 -35.78
CA THR A 327 1.36 -7.84 -34.37
C THR A 327 1.94 -9.18 -33.90
N PHE A 328 1.45 -10.30 -34.44
CA PHE A 328 1.98 -11.64 -34.17
C PHE A 328 3.46 -11.76 -34.55
N ASP A 329 3.86 -11.25 -35.71
CA ASP A 329 5.26 -11.31 -36.19
C ASP A 329 6.24 -10.54 -35.29
N ASN A 330 5.72 -9.57 -34.52
CA ASN A 330 6.49 -8.78 -33.58
C ASN A 330 6.54 -9.38 -32.17
N VAL A 331 5.92 -10.53 -31.93
CA VAL A 331 5.93 -11.18 -30.61
C VAL A 331 7.34 -11.69 -30.30
N PRO A 332 7.90 -11.36 -29.12
CA PRO A 332 9.20 -11.86 -28.69
C PRO A 332 9.29 -13.39 -28.77
N GLN A 333 10.42 -13.90 -29.24
CA GLN A 333 10.62 -15.33 -29.49
C GLN A 333 10.94 -16.12 -28.21
N ILE A 334 9.97 -16.22 -27.31
CA ILE A 334 10.14 -16.85 -26.00
C ILE A 334 9.64 -18.30 -26.05
N THR A 335 10.52 -19.27 -25.76
CA THR A 335 10.12 -20.69 -25.72
C THR A 335 9.15 -20.95 -24.56
N GLY A 336 8.04 -21.65 -24.83
CA GLY A 336 6.97 -21.89 -23.87
C GLY A 336 5.87 -20.83 -23.88
N LEU A 337 6.06 -19.71 -24.61
CA LEU A 337 5.05 -18.66 -24.71
C LEU A 337 3.81 -19.15 -25.44
N LEU A 338 2.64 -18.85 -24.89
CA LEU A 338 1.37 -19.02 -25.56
C LEU A 338 0.96 -17.70 -26.22
N THR A 339 0.46 -17.75 -27.45
CA THR A 339 -0.14 -16.60 -28.13
C THR A 339 -1.55 -16.94 -28.57
N TYR A 340 -2.49 -16.06 -28.26
CA TYR A 340 -3.85 -16.11 -28.78
C TYR A 340 -4.02 -14.99 -29.81
N GLN A 341 -4.27 -15.36 -31.06
CA GLN A 341 -4.55 -14.41 -32.14
C GLN A 341 -6.05 -14.19 -32.25
N LYS A 342 -6.51 -12.95 -32.10
CA LYS A 342 -7.94 -12.63 -32.08
C LYS A 342 -8.60 -12.86 -33.44
N ASP A 343 -8.02 -12.34 -34.52
CA ASP A 343 -8.66 -12.38 -35.84
C ASP A 343 -8.77 -13.80 -36.42
N ALA A 344 -7.83 -14.66 -36.06
CA ALA A 344 -7.82 -16.06 -36.48
C ALA A 344 -8.43 -17.02 -35.43
N GLU A 345 -8.65 -16.54 -34.20
CA GLU A 345 -9.08 -17.33 -33.04
C GLU A 345 -8.20 -18.58 -32.75
N ILE A 346 -6.89 -18.49 -33.00
CA ILE A 346 -5.94 -19.61 -32.84
C ILE A 346 -5.04 -19.41 -31.61
N LEU A 347 -4.89 -20.47 -30.80
CA LEU A 347 -3.92 -20.55 -29.71
C LEU A 347 -2.66 -21.30 -30.17
N ARG A 348 -1.49 -20.67 -30.05
CA ARG A 348 -0.19 -21.23 -30.45
C ARG A 348 0.78 -21.29 -29.27
N LEU A 349 1.64 -22.32 -29.22
CA LEU A 349 2.73 -22.49 -28.27
C LEU A 349 4.06 -22.40 -29.01
N ARG A 350 4.99 -21.56 -28.54
CA ARG A 350 6.35 -21.50 -29.06
C ARG A 350 7.17 -22.68 -28.54
N LYS A 351 7.64 -23.55 -29.41
CA LYS A 351 8.63 -24.61 -29.10
C LYS A 351 9.96 -24.27 -29.74
N THR A 352 11.04 -24.11 -28.97
CA THR A 352 12.43 -24.07 -29.46
C THR A 352 12.54 -23.50 -30.88
N GLU A 353 12.04 -22.27 -31.06
CA GLU A 353 12.07 -21.48 -32.32
C GLU A 353 10.97 -21.70 -33.39
N SER A 354 9.89 -22.42 -33.07
CA SER A 354 8.72 -22.57 -33.96
C SER A 354 7.41 -22.36 -33.22
N TRP A 355 6.42 -21.79 -33.90
CA TRP A 355 5.06 -21.70 -33.39
C TRP A 355 4.30 -22.97 -33.75
N LYS A 356 3.74 -23.64 -32.74
CA LYS A 356 2.86 -24.79 -32.93
C LYS A 356 1.43 -24.41 -32.56
N VAL A 357 0.48 -24.66 -33.44
CA VAL A 357 -0.95 -24.54 -33.12
C VAL A 357 -1.31 -25.59 -32.07
N VAL A 358 -1.90 -25.13 -30.97
CA VAL A 358 -2.34 -25.96 -29.83
C VAL A 358 -3.84 -26.16 -29.85
N ALA A 359 -4.59 -25.14 -30.32
CA ALA A 359 -6.03 -25.20 -30.50
C ALA A 359 -6.48 -24.22 -31.59
N GLU A 360 -7.46 -24.65 -32.37
CA GLU A 360 -8.21 -23.86 -33.36
C GLU A 360 -9.61 -23.55 -32.82
N GLU A 361 -10.36 -22.69 -33.53
CA GLU A 361 -11.60 -22.02 -33.11
C GLU A 361 -12.55 -22.86 -32.23
N GLU A 362 -12.89 -24.09 -32.65
CA GLU A 362 -13.82 -24.97 -31.91
C GLU A 362 -13.29 -25.41 -30.53
N MET A 363 -11.98 -25.69 -30.41
CA MET A 363 -11.36 -26.14 -29.14
C MET A 363 -11.07 -24.98 -28.20
N VAL A 364 -10.78 -23.79 -28.73
CA VAL A 364 -10.50 -22.59 -27.91
C VAL A 364 -11.79 -22.10 -27.24
N LYS A 365 -12.92 -22.06 -27.95
CA LYS A 365 -14.24 -21.71 -27.38
C LYS A 365 -14.67 -22.69 -26.27
N LEU A 366 -14.40 -23.99 -26.43
CA LEU A 366 -14.64 -25.04 -25.43
C LEU A 366 -13.69 -24.97 -24.21
N SER A 367 -12.47 -24.47 -24.39
CA SER A 367 -11.49 -24.35 -23.31
C SER A 367 -11.63 -23.05 -22.53
N LEU A 368 -11.92 -21.92 -23.21
CA LEU A 368 -12.23 -20.64 -22.57
C LEU A 368 -13.54 -20.70 -21.75
N SER A 369 -14.54 -21.46 -22.22
CA SER A 369 -15.75 -21.72 -21.42
C SER A 369 -15.49 -22.60 -20.20
N LYS A 370 -14.45 -23.44 -20.20
CA LYS A 370 -14.00 -24.23 -19.04
C LYS A 370 -13.04 -23.47 -18.12
N ILE A 371 -12.31 -22.48 -18.62
CA ILE A 371 -11.49 -21.56 -17.82
C ILE A 371 -12.39 -20.55 -17.06
N ASN A 372 -13.63 -20.32 -17.53
CA ASN A 372 -14.68 -19.61 -16.80
C ASN A 372 -15.37 -20.47 -15.72
N ILE A 373 -14.62 -21.25 -14.94
CA ILE A 373 -15.15 -21.98 -13.78
C ILE A 373 -14.17 -21.85 -12.60
N PHE A 374 -14.64 -21.07 -11.61
CA PHE A 374 -14.10 -20.70 -10.28
C PHE A 374 -13.09 -19.54 -10.21
#